data_AF-I5C082-F1
#
_entry.id   AF-I5C082-F1
#
_cell.length_a   1.000
_cell.length_b   1.000
_cell.length_c   1.000
_cell.angle_alpha   90.00
_cell.angle_beta   90.00
_cell.angle_gamma   90.00
#
_symmetry.space_group_name_H-M   'P 1'
#
loop_
_entity.id
_entity.type
_entity.pdbx_description
1 polymer ?
#
loop_
_entity_poly.entity_id
_entity_poly.type
_entity_poly.pdbx_seq_one_letter_code
_entity_poly.pdbx_strand_id
1 'polypeptide(L)'
;MPSKRKGARSIGQIPPDILDHLNTGQISSANLVEWLAVDQQRLLKHVLEQFGRSSYLPGLWEQLSGKQTANALQKQIGKQLYRLATEAGDGAFGQLLAQHPADTIRCWAAYFITEQESLSVQEMLDALRPLAADPHFGVREVAWMALRPQLLPRIPEAVETLLPWSKIQTKTSDALLVRPPVPEGFGVHIVRC
;
A
#
# COMPACT_ATOMS: atom_id res chain seq x y z
N MET A 1 -4.75 0.36 27.69
CA MET A 1 -4.71 0.35 26.21
C MET A 1 -5.30 -0.95 25.73
N PRO A 2 -6.29 -0.97 24.81
CA PRO A 2 -6.77 -2.21 24.25
C PRO A 2 -5.62 -2.94 23.55
N SER A 3 -5.51 -4.25 23.80
CA SER A 3 -4.51 -5.14 23.20
C SER A 3 -4.65 -5.13 21.68
N LYS A 4 -3.53 -5.05 20.95
CA LYS A 4 -3.51 -5.14 19.48
C LYS A 4 -4.11 -6.50 19.06
N ARG A 5 -5.11 -6.47 18.18
CA ARG A 5 -5.77 -7.66 17.65
C ARG A 5 -4.72 -8.55 16.95
N LYS A 6 -4.71 -9.85 17.27
CA LYS A 6 -3.78 -10.84 16.65
C LYS A 6 -4.26 -11.33 15.27
N GLY A 7 -5.56 -11.25 15.05
CA GLY A 7 -6.25 -11.73 13.85
C GLY A 7 -6.40 -13.25 13.77
N ALA A 8 -7.23 -13.69 12.83
CA ALA A 8 -7.54 -15.11 12.63
C ALA A 8 -6.37 -15.89 12.00
N ARG A 9 -6.33 -17.22 12.19
CA ARG A 9 -5.29 -18.10 11.62
C ARG A 9 -5.67 -18.67 10.24
N SER A 10 -6.94 -18.60 9.87
CA SER A 10 -7.44 -18.95 8.54
C SER A 10 -8.65 -18.08 8.19
N ILE A 11 -8.96 -17.95 6.90
CA ILE A 11 -10.06 -17.10 6.41
C ILE A 11 -11.40 -17.52 7.03
N GLY A 12 -11.66 -18.83 7.11
CA GLY A 12 -12.90 -19.35 7.71
C GLY A 12 -13.03 -19.13 9.22
N GLN A 13 -11.96 -18.67 9.90
CA GLN A 13 -11.97 -18.33 11.32
C GLN A 13 -12.12 -16.83 11.58
N ILE A 14 -12.20 -15.99 10.53
CA ILE A 14 -12.44 -14.56 10.70
C ILE A 14 -13.90 -14.38 11.13
N PRO A 15 -14.16 -13.74 12.30
CA PRO A 15 -15.52 -13.45 12.71
C PRO A 15 -16.26 -12.60 11.65
N PRO A 16 -17.55 -12.86 11.36
CA PRO A 16 -18.27 -12.15 10.30
C PRO A 16 -18.29 -10.63 10.45
N ASP A 17 -18.39 -10.13 11.69
CA ASP A 17 -18.32 -8.70 12.03
C ASP A 17 -16.95 -8.10 11.70
N ILE A 18 -15.86 -8.82 11.99
CA ILE A 18 -14.51 -8.40 11.64
C ILE A 18 -14.32 -8.37 10.13
N LEU A 19 -14.81 -9.39 9.42
CA LEU A 19 -14.74 -9.42 7.96
C LEU A 19 -15.53 -8.26 7.33
N ASP A 20 -16.68 -7.92 7.90
CA ASP A 20 -17.48 -6.79 7.45
C ASP A 20 -16.77 -5.44 7.68
N HIS A 21 -16.18 -5.24 8.86
CA HIS A 21 -15.38 -4.05 9.16
C HIS A 21 -14.16 -3.91 8.24
N LEU A 22 -13.53 -5.02 7.86
CA LEU A 22 -12.43 -5.03 6.89
C LEU A 22 -12.93 -4.65 5.49
N ASN A 23 -14.04 -5.24 5.04
CA ASN A 23 -14.63 -5.01 3.72
C ASN A 23 -15.31 -3.63 3.57
N THR A 24 -15.51 -2.91 4.66
CA THR A 24 -16.04 -1.54 4.70
C THR A 24 -14.97 -0.50 5.05
N GLY A 25 -13.73 -0.94 5.32
CA GLY A 25 -12.58 -0.07 5.56
C GLY A 25 -12.53 0.55 6.96
N GLN A 26 -13.34 0.07 7.89
CA GLN A 26 -13.44 0.62 9.24
C GLN A 26 -12.22 0.28 10.11
N ILE A 27 -11.52 -0.82 9.81
CA ILE A 27 -10.34 -1.28 10.55
C ILE A 27 -9.22 -1.71 9.61
N SER A 28 -7.99 -1.69 10.11
CA SER A 28 -6.87 -2.39 9.48
C SER A 28 -6.93 -3.90 9.74
N SER A 29 -6.40 -4.67 8.80
CA SER A 29 -6.07 -6.08 9.00
C SER A 29 -5.10 -6.25 10.17
N ALA A 30 -5.22 -7.36 10.90
CA ALA A 30 -4.31 -7.68 11.99
C ALA A 30 -3.13 -8.55 11.52
N ASN A 31 -3.30 -9.26 10.41
CA ASN A 31 -2.32 -10.17 9.84
C ASN A 31 -2.59 -10.43 8.35
N LEU A 32 -1.72 -11.22 7.71
CA LEU A 32 -1.83 -11.55 6.29
C LEU A 32 -3.13 -12.31 5.92
N VAL A 33 -3.65 -13.15 6.82
CA VAL A 33 -4.87 -13.95 6.56
C VAL A 33 -6.06 -13.02 6.37
N GLU A 34 -6.19 -12.01 7.22
CA GLU A 34 -7.26 -11.04 7.11
C GLU A 34 -7.10 -10.13 5.92
N TRP A 35 -5.87 -9.68 5.64
CA TRP A 35 -5.60 -8.90 4.43
C TRP A 35 -5.98 -9.68 3.16
N LEU A 36 -5.68 -10.98 3.10
CA LEU A 36 -6.09 -11.86 1.99
C LEU A 36 -7.60 -12.11 1.91
N ALA A 37 -8.33 -11.92 3.00
CA ALA A 37 -9.78 -12.09 3.06
C ALA A 37 -10.57 -10.85 2.63
N VAL A 38 -9.90 -9.69 2.54
CA VAL A 38 -10.53 -8.44 2.11
C VAL A 38 -11.02 -8.57 0.67
N ASP A 39 -12.32 -8.39 0.48
CA ASP A 39 -12.93 -8.13 -0.82
C ASP A 39 -12.64 -6.68 -1.21
N GLN A 40 -11.58 -6.51 -2.00
CA GLN A 40 -11.13 -5.19 -2.44
C GLN A 40 -12.15 -4.46 -3.33
N GLN A 41 -13.04 -5.18 -4.05
CA GLN A 41 -14.06 -4.54 -4.87
C GLN A 41 -15.19 -3.99 -4.01
N ARG A 42 -15.61 -4.77 -3.00
CA ARG A 42 -16.57 -4.29 -1.99
C ARG A 42 -16.00 -3.10 -1.22
N LEU A 43 -14.74 -3.19 -0.78
CA LEU A 43 -14.04 -2.11 -0.10
C LEU A 43 -13.97 -0.85 -0.97
N LEU A 44 -13.60 -0.99 -2.24
CA LEU A 44 -13.50 0.11 -3.18
C LEU A 44 -14.83 0.86 -3.34
N LYS A 45 -15.94 0.12 -3.46
CA LYS A 45 -17.28 0.70 -3.52
C LYS A 45 -17.59 1.54 -2.29
N HIS A 46 -17.36 0.98 -1.09
CA HIS A 46 -17.60 1.69 0.16
C HIS A 46 -16.75 2.97 0.28
N VAL A 47 -15.47 2.91 -0.09
CA VAL A 47 -14.56 4.07 -0.02
C VAL A 47 -14.97 5.18 -0.97
N LEU A 48 -15.36 4.83 -2.19
CA LEU A 48 -15.81 5.83 -3.16
C LEU A 48 -17.13 6.47 -2.71
N GLU A 49 -18.06 5.71 -2.15
CA GLU A 49 -19.29 6.26 -1.57
C GLU A 49 -19.00 7.16 -0.37
N GLN A 50 -18.16 6.71 0.58
CA GLN A 50 -17.75 7.46 1.77
C GLN A 50 -17.15 8.84 1.41
N PHE A 51 -16.38 8.90 0.32
CA PHE A 51 -15.72 10.10 -0.13
C PHE A 51 -16.48 10.85 -1.24
N GLY A 52 -17.72 10.48 -1.57
CA GLY A 52 -18.53 11.17 -2.59
C GLY A 52 -17.99 11.06 -4.02
N ARG A 53 -17.28 9.97 -4.33
CA ARG A 53 -16.58 9.68 -5.59
C ARG A 53 -17.17 8.48 -6.34
N SER A 54 -18.43 8.15 -6.09
CA SER A 54 -19.12 7.03 -6.74
C SER A 54 -19.13 7.13 -8.27
N SER A 55 -18.96 8.34 -8.84
CA SER A 55 -18.79 8.55 -10.29
C SER A 55 -17.56 7.86 -10.89
N TYR A 56 -16.57 7.46 -10.08
CA TYR A 56 -15.39 6.73 -10.55
C TYR A 56 -15.66 5.24 -10.82
N LEU A 57 -16.73 4.68 -10.22
CA LEU A 57 -17.03 3.24 -10.28
C LEU A 57 -17.18 2.70 -11.71
N PRO A 58 -17.91 3.35 -12.63
CA PRO A 58 -18.07 2.81 -13.99
C PRO A 58 -16.74 2.63 -14.73
N GLY A 59 -15.80 3.58 -14.61
CA GLY A 59 -14.47 3.50 -15.24
C GLY A 59 -13.57 2.42 -14.62
N LEU A 60 -13.82 2.04 -13.38
CA LEU A 60 -13.05 1.01 -12.67
C LEU A 60 -13.49 -0.41 -13.04
N TRP A 61 -14.79 -0.67 -13.22
CA TRP A 61 -15.28 -2.04 -13.35
C TRP A 61 -14.81 -2.78 -14.60
N GLU A 62 -14.67 -2.07 -15.71
CA GLU A 62 -14.10 -2.67 -16.92
C GLU A 62 -12.64 -3.10 -16.68
N GLN A 63 -11.87 -2.23 -16.04
CA GLN A 63 -10.45 -2.44 -15.77
C GLN A 63 -10.24 -3.57 -14.75
N LEU A 64 -11.01 -3.58 -13.66
CA LEU A 64 -10.83 -4.52 -12.54
C LEU A 64 -11.42 -5.93 -12.79
N SER A 65 -11.88 -6.20 -14.01
CA SER A 65 -12.45 -7.50 -14.39
C SER A 65 -11.39 -8.61 -14.46
N GLY A 66 -11.82 -9.86 -14.27
CA GLY A 66 -10.96 -11.05 -14.39
C GLY A 66 -10.33 -11.55 -13.09
N LYS A 67 -9.73 -12.73 -13.15
CA LYS A 67 -9.05 -13.36 -12.00
C LYS A 67 -7.65 -12.76 -11.84
N GLN A 68 -7.39 -12.18 -10.68
CA GLN A 68 -6.12 -11.56 -10.33
C GLN A 68 -5.71 -11.93 -8.90
N THR A 69 -4.42 -11.79 -8.58
CA THR A 69 -3.96 -11.90 -7.20
C THR A 69 -4.35 -10.65 -6.41
N ALA A 70 -4.47 -10.76 -5.08
CA ALA A 70 -4.78 -9.61 -4.23
C ALA A 70 -3.80 -8.44 -4.42
N ASN A 71 -2.51 -8.72 -4.59
CA ASN A 71 -1.49 -7.70 -4.85
C ASN A 71 -1.66 -7.03 -6.23
N ALA A 72 -1.94 -7.81 -7.28
CA ALA A 72 -2.16 -7.27 -8.62
C ALA A 72 -3.39 -6.35 -8.64
N LEU A 73 -4.48 -6.79 -8.02
CA LEU A 73 -5.70 -6.00 -7.89
C LEU A 73 -5.45 -4.71 -7.10
N GLN A 74 -4.73 -4.78 -5.97
CA GLN A 74 -4.39 -3.62 -5.16
C GLN A 74 -3.58 -2.58 -5.93
N LYS A 75 -2.55 -3.03 -6.68
CA LYS A 75 -1.75 -2.17 -7.56
C LYS A 75 -2.62 -1.51 -8.62
N GLN A 76 -3.48 -2.29 -9.24
CA GLN A 76 -4.33 -1.80 -10.31
C GLN A 76 -5.34 -0.76 -9.80
N ILE A 77 -5.99 -1.01 -8.66
CA ILE A 77 -6.92 -0.05 -8.04
C ILE A 77 -6.21 1.28 -7.78
N GLY A 78 -5.05 1.28 -7.11
CA GLY A 78 -4.33 2.52 -6.80
C GLY A 78 -3.98 3.35 -8.05
N LYS A 79 -3.51 2.69 -9.11
CA LYS A 79 -3.18 3.35 -10.39
C LYS A 79 -4.42 3.93 -11.08
N GLN A 80 -5.52 3.18 -11.13
CA GLN A 80 -6.75 3.65 -11.78
C GLN A 80 -7.40 4.79 -11.00
N LEU A 81 -7.34 4.76 -9.66
CA LEU A 81 -7.82 5.88 -8.84
C LEU A 81 -7.03 7.16 -9.12
N TYR A 82 -5.71 7.06 -9.34
CA TYR A 82 -4.91 8.23 -9.75
C TYR A 82 -5.35 8.81 -11.08
N ARG A 83 -5.56 7.95 -12.09
CA ARG A 83 -6.01 8.39 -13.42
C ARG A 83 -7.35 9.13 -13.35
N LEU A 84 -8.35 8.52 -12.70
CA LEU A 84 -9.68 9.10 -12.56
C LEU A 84 -9.68 10.37 -11.73
N ALA A 85 -8.89 10.42 -10.65
CA ALA A 85 -8.72 11.64 -9.87
C ALA A 85 -8.09 12.77 -10.69
N THR A 86 -7.10 12.45 -11.52
CA THR A 86 -6.44 13.42 -12.40
C THR A 86 -7.41 13.97 -13.44
N GLU A 87 -8.18 13.10 -14.11
CA GLU A 87 -9.21 13.49 -15.07
C GLU A 87 -10.31 14.37 -14.44
N ALA A 88 -10.63 14.12 -13.18
CA ALA A 88 -11.61 14.89 -12.41
C ALA A 88 -11.04 16.15 -11.74
N GLY A 89 -9.73 16.41 -11.82
CA GLY A 89 -9.08 17.53 -11.11
C GLY A 89 -9.06 17.37 -9.58
N ASP A 90 -9.17 16.15 -9.07
CA ASP A 90 -9.26 15.82 -7.64
C ASP A 90 -7.89 15.53 -7.02
N GLY A 91 -7.08 16.58 -6.87
CA GLY A 91 -5.73 16.47 -6.31
C GLY A 91 -5.68 16.04 -4.83
N ALA A 92 -6.78 16.15 -4.10
CA ALA A 92 -6.83 15.83 -2.67
C ALA A 92 -7.00 14.32 -2.39
N PHE A 93 -7.44 13.53 -3.37
CA PHE A 93 -7.86 12.16 -3.11
C PHE A 93 -6.73 11.24 -2.63
N GLY A 94 -5.54 11.37 -3.19
CA GLY A 94 -4.37 10.58 -2.76
C GLY A 94 -4.07 10.78 -1.26
N GLN A 95 -4.20 12.00 -0.75
CA GLN A 95 -4.00 12.31 0.66
C GLN A 95 -5.10 11.70 1.55
N LEU A 96 -6.36 11.74 1.10
CA LEU A 96 -7.48 11.09 1.82
C LEU A 96 -7.27 9.57 1.93
N LEU A 97 -6.81 8.93 0.86
CA LEU A 97 -6.50 7.49 0.87
C LEU A 97 -5.33 7.19 1.83
N ALA A 98 -4.27 8.01 1.82
CA ALA A 98 -3.09 7.81 2.65
C ALA A 98 -3.37 7.95 4.17
N GLN A 99 -4.41 8.69 4.54
CA GLN A 99 -4.82 8.89 5.95
C GLN A 99 -5.93 7.94 6.40
N HIS A 100 -6.38 7.03 5.53
CA HIS A 100 -7.52 6.18 5.81
C HIS A 100 -7.21 5.13 6.90
N PRO A 101 -8.17 4.74 7.78
CA PRO A 101 -7.96 3.73 8.82
C PRO A 101 -7.65 2.31 8.33
N ALA A 102 -8.14 1.90 7.16
CA ALA A 102 -7.81 0.59 6.57
C ALA A 102 -6.44 0.57 5.88
N ASP A 103 -5.64 -0.45 6.18
CA ASP A 103 -4.32 -0.67 5.59
C ASP A 103 -4.39 -0.88 4.07
N THR A 104 -5.36 -1.67 3.56
CA THR A 104 -5.53 -1.91 2.12
C THR A 104 -5.72 -0.62 1.32
N ILE A 105 -6.41 0.39 1.89
CA ILE A 105 -6.63 1.68 1.22
C ILE A 105 -5.36 2.53 1.24
N ARG A 106 -4.64 2.55 2.36
CA ARG A 106 -3.32 3.21 2.42
C ARG A 106 -2.32 2.56 1.47
N CYS A 107 -2.42 1.24 1.25
CA CYS A 107 -1.68 0.53 0.22
C CYS A 107 -2.06 0.96 -1.21
N TRP A 108 -3.33 1.26 -1.50
CA TRP A 108 -3.71 1.88 -2.77
C TRP A 108 -3.12 3.27 -2.93
N ALA A 109 -3.06 4.05 -1.84
CA ALA A 109 -2.46 5.38 -1.83
C ALA A 109 -0.97 5.35 -2.23
N ALA A 110 -0.22 4.33 -1.81
CA ALA A 110 1.17 4.16 -2.23
C ALA A 110 1.29 4.05 -3.76
N TYR A 111 0.45 3.21 -4.39
CA TYR A 111 0.43 3.08 -5.85
C TYR A 111 -0.09 4.33 -6.55
N PHE A 112 -1.10 5.00 -5.98
CA PHE A 112 -1.62 6.28 -6.46
C PHE A 112 -0.51 7.33 -6.54
N ILE A 113 0.24 7.52 -5.45
CA ILE A 113 1.32 8.52 -5.36
C ILE A 113 2.41 8.21 -6.38
N THR A 114 2.83 6.94 -6.49
CA THR A 114 3.91 6.55 -7.41
C THR A 114 3.53 6.57 -8.89
N GLU A 115 2.24 6.75 -9.22
CA GLU A 115 1.76 6.90 -10.60
C GLU A 115 1.88 8.36 -11.09
N GLN A 116 2.15 9.31 -10.18
CA GLN A 116 2.39 10.71 -10.53
C GLN A 116 3.76 10.89 -11.19
N GLU A 117 3.79 10.79 -12.52
CA GLU A 117 5.02 10.92 -13.32
C GLU A 117 5.67 12.31 -13.21
N SER A 118 4.89 13.34 -12.83
CA SER A 118 5.39 14.70 -12.66
C SER A 118 6.25 14.91 -11.41
N LEU A 119 6.26 13.96 -10.47
CA LEU A 119 7.04 14.10 -9.24
C LEU A 119 8.53 13.81 -9.48
N SER A 120 9.37 14.71 -9.00
CA SER A 120 10.80 14.45 -8.78
C SER A 120 10.99 13.29 -7.79
N VAL A 121 12.21 12.72 -7.73
CA VAL A 121 12.48 11.65 -6.77
C VAL A 121 12.29 12.14 -5.33
N GLN A 122 12.73 13.36 -5.02
CA GLN A 122 12.57 13.96 -3.70
C GLN A 122 11.09 14.12 -3.32
N GLU A 123 10.25 14.70 -4.20
CA GLU A 123 8.82 14.88 -3.91
C GLU A 123 8.09 13.54 -3.74
N MET A 124 8.43 12.54 -4.57
CA MET A 124 7.85 11.20 -4.47
C MET A 124 8.24 10.53 -3.14
N LEU A 125 9.50 10.65 -2.73
CA LEU A 125 9.98 10.12 -1.46
C LEU A 125 9.31 10.83 -0.27
N ASP A 126 9.20 12.15 -0.30
CA ASP A 126 8.52 12.90 0.77
C ASP A 126 7.04 12.54 0.88
N ALA A 127 6.34 12.39 -0.25
CA ALA A 127 4.94 11.98 -0.28
C ALA A 127 4.73 10.54 0.24
N LEU A 128 5.65 9.62 -0.04
CA LEU A 128 5.57 8.23 0.43
C LEU A 128 6.11 8.02 1.84
N ARG A 129 6.89 8.96 2.38
CA ARG A 129 7.53 8.82 3.71
C ARG A 129 6.54 8.43 4.82
N PRO A 130 5.32 9.00 4.93
CA PRO A 130 4.36 8.57 5.94
C PRO A 130 3.94 7.10 5.79
N LEU A 131 3.79 6.62 4.55
CA LEU A 131 3.41 5.23 4.25
C LEU A 131 4.58 4.26 4.47
N ALA A 132 5.80 4.69 4.16
CA ALA A 132 7.02 3.94 4.46
C ALA A 132 7.27 3.81 5.98
N ALA A 133 6.74 4.73 6.78
CA ALA A 133 6.77 4.73 8.24
C ALA A 133 5.44 4.28 8.89
N ASP A 134 4.51 3.71 8.12
CA ASP A 134 3.17 3.34 8.61
C ASP A 134 3.22 2.33 9.76
N PRO A 135 2.33 2.41 10.78
CA PRO A 135 2.27 1.43 11.86
C PRO A 135 1.95 0.01 11.37
N HIS A 136 1.25 -0.14 10.23
CA HIS A 136 0.92 -1.41 9.62
C HIS A 136 2.05 -1.90 8.70
N PHE A 137 2.60 -3.09 9.00
CA PHE A 137 3.76 -3.63 8.27
C PHE A 137 3.49 -3.80 6.77
N GLY A 138 2.28 -4.24 6.39
CA GLY A 138 1.90 -4.42 4.99
C GLY A 138 1.90 -3.11 4.19
N VAL A 139 1.58 -1.97 4.84
CA VAL A 139 1.61 -0.66 4.17
C VAL A 139 3.05 -0.26 3.89
N ARG A 140 3.97 -0.49 4.84
CA ARG A 140 5.40 -0.21 4.64
C ARG A 140 5.99 -1.04 3.50
N GLU A 141 5.66 -2.33 3.44
CA GLU A 141 6.10 -3.22 2.36
C GLU A 141 5.58 -2.76 1.00
N VAL A 142 4.29 -2.42 0.92
CA VAL A 142 3.67 -1.94 -0.31
C VAL A 142 4.24 -0.58 -0.74
N ALA A 143 4.50 0.33 0.18
CA ALA A 143 5.16 1.61 -0.12
C ALA A 143 6.50 1.39 -0.82
N TRP A 144 7.32 0.46 -0.32
CA TRP A 144 8.58 0.10 -0.98
C TRP A 144 8.37 -0.60 -2.33
N MET A 145 7.39 -1.51 -2.43
CA MET A 145 7.06 -2.20 -3.68
C MET A 145 6.58 -1.24 -4.78
N ALA A 146 5.82 -0.21 -4.41
CA ALA A 146 5.33 0.82 -5.32
C ALA A 146 6.46 1.76 -5.76
N LEU A 147 7.33 2.14 -4.82
CA LEU A 147 8.43 3.07 -5.05
C LEU A 147 9.56 2.47 -5.90
N ARG A 148 9.93 1.20 -5.67
CA ARG A 148 11.12 0.57 -6.28
C ARG A 148 11.16 0.69 -7.81
N PRO A 149 10.09 0.40 -8.58
CA PRO A 149 10.09 0.57 -10.03
C PRO A 149 10.34 2.01 -10.49
N GLN A 150 9.94 3.01 -9.69
CA GLN A 150 10.09 4.42 -10.03
C GLN A 150 11.51 4.95 -9.80
N LEU A 151 12.27 4.31 -8.91
CA LEU A 151 13.65 4.67 -8.61
C LEU A 151 14.66 3.97 -9.53
N LEU A 152 14.32 2.80 -10.08
CA LEU A 152 15.23 2.02 -10.94
C LEU A 152 15.77 2.81 -12.16
N PRO A 153 14.99 3.66 -12.85
CA PRO A 153 15.52 4.49 -13.94
C PRO A 153 16.36 5.69 -13.46
N ARG A 154 16.31 6.03 -12.16
CA ARG A 154 16.87 7.25 -11.56
C ARG A 154 17.81 6.92 -10.39
N ILE A 155 18.55 5.81 -10.47
CA ILE A 155 19.36 5.29 -9.35
C ILE A 155 20.32 6.33 -8.76
N PRO A 156 21.11 7.11 -9.54
CA PRO A 156 22.02 8.09 -8.95
C PRO A 156 21.29 9.13 -8.08
N GLU A 157 20.24 9.76 -8.61
CA GLU A 157 19.38 10.71 -7.90
C GLU A 157 18.74 10.07 -6.66
N ALA A 158 18.23 8.84 -6.79
CA ALA A 158 17.63 8.10 -5.68
C ALA A 158 18.63 7.83 -4.55
N VAL A 159 19.87 7.45 -4.87
CA VAL A 159 20.92 7.22 -3.87
C VAL A 159 21.28 8.52 -3.17
N GLU A 160 21.50 9.60 -3.91
CA GLU A 160 21.80 10.93 -3.34
C GLU A 160 20.70 11.39 -2.38
N THR A 161 19.44 11.17 -2.77
CA THR A 161 18.26 11.59 -1.99
C THR A 161 18.03 10.74 -0.75
N LEU A 162 18.31 9.43 -0.81
CA LEU A 162 18.13 8.50 0.32
C LEU A 162 19.32 8.48 1.28
N LEU A 163 20.51 8.91 0.87
CA LEU A 163 21.71 8.93 1.71
C LEU A 163 21.54 9.71 3.03
N PRO A 164 20.87 10.88 3.07
CA PRO A 164 20.58 11.56 4.34
C PRO A 164 19.66 10.75 5.25
N TRP A 165 18.73 9.96 4.69
CA TRP A 165 17.77 9.19 5.46
C TRP A 165 18.45 8.03 6.20
N SER A 166 19.51 7.44 5.63
CA SER A 166 20.28 6.37 6.28
C SER A 166 21.20 6.86 7.40
N LYS A 167 21.50 8.18 7.44
CA LYS A 167 22.35 8.82 8.46
C LYS A 167 21.57 9.29 9.70
N ILE A 168 20.24 9.25 9.66
CA ILE A 168 19.41 9.48 10.84
C ILE A 168 19.53 8.24 11.74
N GLN A 169 20.57 8.22 12.59
CA GLN A 169 20.61 7.30 13.73
C GLN A 169 19.53 7.73 14.72
N THR A 170 18.36 7.13 14.65
CA THR A 170 17.45 7.14 15.79
C THR A 170 18.09 6.29 16.89
N LYS A 171 18.48 6.91 18.01
CA LYS A 171 18.66 6.22 19.29
C LYS A 171 17.29 5.71 19.77
N THR A 172 16.73 4.76 19.04
CA THR A 172 15.57 3.98 19.45
C THR A 172 15.58 2.72 18.63
N SER A 173 15.71 1.59 19.31
CA SER A 173 15.22 0.30 18.83
C SER A 173 13.80 0.48 18.28
N ASP A 174 13.64 0.49 16.95
CA ASP A 174 12.52 -0.14 16.21
C ASP A 174 12.59 0.14 14.70
N ALA A 175 13.10 -0.86 13.96
CA ALA A 175 12.59 -1.38 12.69
C ALA A 175 12.34 -0.45 11.47
N LEU A 176 13.32 0.34 11.03
CA LEU A 176 13.28 0.97 9.70
C LEU A 176 14.32 0.47 8.68
N LEU A 177 15.28 -0.39 9.06
CA LEU A 177 16.27 -0.96 8.11
C LEU A 177 16.67 -2.42 8.37
N VAL A 178 15.91 -3.19 9.16
CA VAL A 178 16.19 -4.62 9.35
C VAL A 178 15.42 -5.41 8.30
N ARG A 179 16.12 -5.88 7.26
CA ARG A 179 15.65 -6.99 6.41
C ARG A 179 15.11 -8.11 7.32
N PRO A 180 13.97 -8.76 7.02
CA PRO A 180 13.63 -9.98 7.73
C PRO A 180 14.76 -11.00 7.54
N PRO A 181 15.14 -11.76 8.59
CA PRO A 181 16.14 -12.82 8.43
C PRO A 181 15.63 -13.80 7.37
N VAL A 182 16.44 -14.00 6.32
CA VAL A 182 16.20 -15.06 5.35
C VAL A 182 16.39 -16.38 6.09
N PRO A 183 15.44 -17.32 6.08
CA PRO A 183 15.66 -18.63 6.66
C PRO A 183 16.86 -19.30 5.98
N GLU A 184 17.84 -19.74 6.77
CA GLU A 184 18.97 -20.52 6.28
C GLU A 184 18.42 -21.80 5.62
N GLY A 185 18.51 -21.90 4.29
CA GLY A 185 18.03 -23.09 3.57
C GLY A 185 17.74 -22.94 2.08
N PHE A 186 17.64 -21.73 1.51
CA PHE A 186 17.45 -21.55 0.06
C PHE A 186 18.68 -20.90 -0.59
N GLY A 187 19.68 -21.72 -0.90
CA GLY A 187 20.77 -21.34 -1.78
C GLY A 187 20.31 -21.32 -3.23
N VAL A 188 20.13 -20.14 -3.82
CA VAL A 188 20.10 -19.99 -5.28
C VAL A 188 21.49 -19.55 -5.70
N HIS A 189 22.24 -20.49 -6.27
CA HIS A 189 23.51 -20.19 -6.93
C HIS A 189 23.27 -19.24 -8.11
N ILE A 190 23.67 -17.98 -7.95
CA ILE A 190 23.87 -17.09 -9.10
C ILE A 190 25.31 -17.29 -9.56
N VAL A 191 25.46 -18.04 -10.65
CA VAL A 191 26.69 -18.09 -11.44
C VAL A 191 26.95 -16.68 -11.95
N ARG A 192 28.02 -16.04 -11.47
CA ARG A 192 28.63 -14.89 -12.14
C ARG A 192 29.40 -15.42 -13.34
N CYS A 193 29.34 -14.69 -14.46
CA CYS A 193 30.18 -14.91 -15.64
C CYS A 193 31.66 -15.06 -15.26
#